data_AF-J1TFA4-F1
#
_entry.id   AF-J1TFA4-F1
#
_cell.length_a   1.000
_cell.length_b   1.000
_cell.length_c   1.000
_cell.angle_alpha   90.00
_cell.angle_beta   90.00
_cell.angle_gamma   90.00
#
_symmetry.space_group_name_H-M   'P 1'
#
loop_
_entity.id
_entity.type
_entity.pdbx_description
1 polymer ?
#
loop_
_entity_poly.entity_id
_entity_poly.type
_entity_poly.pdbx_seq_one_letter_code
_entity_poly.pdbx_strand_id
1 'polypeptide(L)'
;MIDHSSIDMKVLRQIGWDHWDPLGIRQWKDPAWRKAAADEYDSYLLHAVGMVLQNSSLEAVAAYLDKIVVINMGIGPVNAAIHNASARTVDAMAACLRTGSYDARDAQ
;
A
#
# COMPACT_ATOMS: atom_id res chain seq x y z
N MET A 1 21.58 11.78 -8.99
CA MET A 1 20.13 11.70 -9.22
C MET A 1 19.50 11.30 -7.90
N ILE A 2 18.84 12.22 -7.21
CA ILE A 2 17.96 11.84 -6.10
C ILE A 2 16.64 11.46 -6.78
N ASP A 3 16.28 10.19 -6.70
CA ASP A 3 15.05 9.68 -7.28
C ASP A 3 13.90 10.05 -6.34
N HIS A 4 13.17 11.11 -6.68
CA HIS A 4 12.02 11.60 -5.90
C HIS A 4 10.76 10.73 -6.08
N SER A 5 10.90 9.58 -6.74
CA SER A 5 9.79 8.76 -7.22
C SER A 5 9.68 7.41 -6.51
N SER A 6 10.46 7.17 -5.45
CA SER A 6 10.47 5.86 -4.78
C SER A 6 10.20 5.99 -3.28
N ILE A 7 9.22 5.24 -2.80
CA ILE A 7 8.94 5.08 -1.38
C ILE A 7 9.88 4.02 -0.79
N ASP A 8 10.44 4.25 0.40
CA ASP A 8 11.22 3.23 1.10
C ASP A 8 10.36 1.98 1.36
N MET A 9 10.87 0.80 1.00
CA MET A 9 10.16 -0.47 1.16
C MET A 9 9.71 -0.72 2.61
N LYS A 10 10.49 -0.33 3.61
CA LYS A 10 10.10 -0.47 5.02
C LYS A 10 8.89 0.41 5.34
N VAL A 11 8.85 1.62 4.80
CA VAL A 11 7.70 2.55 4.97
C VAL A 11 6.47 2.00 4.26
N LEU A 12 6.62 1.53 3.02
CA LEU A 12 5.53 0.93 2.25
C LEU A 12 4.94 -0.29 2.96
N ARG A 13 5.79 -1.18 3.45
CA ARG A 13 5.37 -2.35 4.21
C ARG A 13 4.67 -1.97 5.51
N GLN A 14 5.16 -0.94 6.20
CA GLN A 14 4.52 -0.43 7.41
C GLN A 14 3.11 0.11 7.11
N ILE A 15 2.95 0.88 6.03
CA ILE A 15 1.62 1.34 5.54
C ILE A 15 0.68 0.16 5.27
N GLY A 16 1.17 -0.90 4.61
CA GLY A 16 0.39 -2.10 4.34
C GLY A 16 -0.13 -2.76 5.62
N TRP A 17 0.72 -2.90 6.64
CA TRP A 17 0.33 -3.43 7.94
C TRP A 17 -0.58 -2.50 8.75
N ASP A 18 -0.44 -1.19 8.61
CA ASP A 18 -1.22 -0.21 9.36
C ASP A 18 -2.63 -0.01 8.80
N HIS A 19 -2.80 -0.07 7.48
CA HIS A 19 -4.02 0.40 6.84
C HIS A 19 -4.75 -0.65 6.02
N TRP A 20 -4.04 -1.63 5.43
CA TRP A 20 -4.64 -2.55 4.47
C TRP A 20 -4.97 -3.91 5.08
N ASP A 21 -3.97 -4.55 5.71
CA ASP A 21 -3.98 -5.93 6.27
C ASP A 21 -5.35 -6.64 6.37
N PRO A 22 -5.88 -7.13 5.23
CA PRO A 22 -7.26 -7.61 5.16
C PRO A 22 -7.43 -8.99 5.84
N LEU A 23 -6.34 -9.75 5.94
CA LEU A 23 -6.29 -11.02 6.67
C LEU A 23 -6.05 -10.81 8.17
N GLY A 24 -5.66 -9.59 8.58
CA GLY A 24 -5.38 -9.31 9.97
C GLY A 24 -4.14 -10.04 10.50
N ILE A 25 -3.16 -10.28 9.63
CA ILE A 25 -1.94 -11.01 9.99
C ILE A 25 -1.16 -10.26 11.07
N ARG A 26 -1.24 -8.92 11.10
CA ARG A 26 -0.55 -8.08 12.08
C ARG A 26 -0.98 -8.38 13.51
N GLN A 27 -2.26 -8.68 13.75
CA GLN A 27 -2.74 -9.00 15.11
C GLN A 27 -2.45 -10.44 15.54
N TRP A 28 -1.90 -11.29 14.66
CA TRP A 28 -1.59 -12.67 15.02
C TRP A 28 -0.37 -12.70 15.95
N LYS A 29 -0.42 -13.59 16.95
CA LYS A 29 0.63 -13.70 17.98
C LYS A 29 1.98 -14.14 17.43
N ASP A 30 1.95 -15.00 16.42
CA ASP A 30 3.17 -15.55 15.82
C ASP A 30 3.69 -14.61 14.71
N PRO A 31 4.87 -13.98 14.90
CA PRO A 31 5.45 -13.09 13.91
C PRO A 31 5.90 -13.82 12.62
N ALA A 32 6.00 -15.15 12.62
CA ALA A 32 6.34 -15.92 11.43
C ALA A 32 5.36 -15.67 10.29
N TRP A 33 4.08 -15.43 10.59
CA TRP A 33 3.07 -15.11 9.57
C TRP A 33 3.32 -13.80 8.85
N ARG A 34 3.71 -12.74 9.58
CA ARG A 34 4.11 -11.47 8.96
C ARG A 34 5.34 -11.65 8.06
N LYS A 35 6.29 -12.50 8.47
CA LYS A 35 7.48 -12.79 7.66
C LYS A 35 7.12 -13.59 6.40
N ALA A 36 6.24 -14.58 6.52
CA ALA A 36 5.82 -15.43 5.41
C ALA A 36 4.98 -14.67 4.37
N ALA A 37 4.16 -13.71 4.80
CA ALA A 37 3.30 -12.92 3.92
C ALA A 37 3.98 -11.66 3.35
N ALA A 38 5.14 -11.26 3.88
CA ALA A 38 5.79 -9.98 3.53
C ALA A 38 6.02 -9.84 2.02
N ASP A 39 6.66 -10.82 1.38
CA ASP A 39 7.03 -10.74 -0.03
C ASP A 39 5.79 -10.62 -0.94
N GLU A 40 4.70 -11.31 -0.60
CA GLU A 40 3.44 -11.24 -1.35
C GLU A 40 2.78 -9.86 -1.19
N TYR A 41 2.68 -9.37 0.05
CA TYR A 41 2.11 -8.05 0.34
C TYR A 41 2.93 -6.94 -0.32
N ASP A 42 4.25 -7.00 -0.25
CA ASP A 42 5.13 -6.01 -0.86
C ASP A 42 4.93 -5.92 -2.37
N SER A 43 4.72 -7.05 -3.05
CA SER A 43 4.44 -7.08 -4.50
C SER A 43 3.18 -6.30 -4.86
N TYR A 44 2.09 -6.50 -4.11
CA TYR A 44 0.85 -5.77 -4.32
C TYR A 44 0.99 -4.27 -4.03
N LEU A 45 1.66 -3.93 -2.91
CA LEU A 45 1.86 -2.55 -2.49
C LEU A 45 2.79 -1.80 -3.46
N LEU A 46 3.83 -2.46 -3.99
CA LEU A 46 4.72 -1.91 -5.02
C LEU A 46 3.95 -1.60 -6.30
N HIS A 47 3.07 -2.51 -6.72
CA HIS A 47 2.24 -2.29 -7.89
C HIS A 47 1.31 -1.08 -7.68
N ALA A 48 0.66 -1.00 -6.53
CA ALA A 48 -0.19 0.13 -6.16
C ALA A 48 0.57 1.47 -6.19
N VAL A 49 1.77 1.52 -5.61
CA VAL A 49 2.66 2.70 -5.68
C VAL A 49 3.04 3.02 -7.13
N GLY A 50 3.38 2.01 -7.93
CA GLY A 50 3.68 2.17 -9.35
C GLY A 50 2.52 2.80 -10.12
N MET A 51 1.27 2.44 -9.79
CA MET A 51 0.08 3.06 -10.38
C MET A 51 -0.06 4.53 -9.98
N VAL A 52 0.20 4.88 -8.71
CA VAL A 52 0.19 6.28 -8.23
C VAL A 52 1.24 7.12 -8.97
N LEU A 53 2.46 6.60 -9.13
CA LEU A 53 3.54 7.27 -9.86
C LEU A 53 3.22 7.46 -11.35
N GLN A 54 2.42 6.57 -11.93
CA GLN A 54 1.91 6.67 -13.30
C GLN A 54 0.67 7.57 -13.42
N ASN A 55 0.36 8.37 -12.40
CA ASN A 55 -0.79 9.30 -12.34
C ASN A 55 -2.15 8.60 -12.45
N SER A 56 -2.26 7.33 -12.03
CA SER A 56 -3.56 6.70 -11.84
C SER A 56 -4.35 7.43 -10.75
N SER A 57 -5.67 7.52 -10.90
CA SER A 57 -6.52 8.07 -9.83
C SER A 57 -6.42 7.21 -8.56
N LEU A 58 -6.47 7.84 -7.38
CA LEU A 58 -6.39 7.11 -6.10
C LEU A 58 -7.50 6.05 -5.98
N GLU A 59 -8.68 6.35 -6.52
CA GLU A 59 -9.80 5.40 -6.60
C GLU A 59 -9.46 4.16 -7.44
N ALA A 60 -8.81 4.33 -8.60
CA ALA A 60 -8.37 3.20 -9.42
C ALA A 60 -7.32 2.33 -8.70
N VAL A 61 -6.44 2.94 -7.90
CA VAL A 61 -5.47 2.20 -7.09
C VAL A 61 -6.15 1.48 -5.92
N ALA A 62 -7.14 2.12 -5.28
CA ALA A 62 -7.93 1.48 -4.23
C ALA A 62 -8.72 0.28 -4.79
N ALA A 63 -9.34 0.44 -5.96
CA ALA A 63 -10.03 -0.65 -6.66
C ALA A 63 -9.09 -1.81 -7.05
N TYR A 64 -7.81 -1.52 -7.37
CA TYR A 64 -6.80 -2.55 -7.56
C TYR A 64 -6.57 -3.36 -6.26
N LEU A 65 -6.39 -2.69 -5.13
CA LEU A 65 -6.23 -3.36 -3.83
C LEU A 65 -7.47 -4.16 -3.44
N ASP A 66 -8.67 -3.62 -3.67
CA ASP A 66 -9.93 -4.33 -3.47
C ASP A 66 -9.98 -5.63 -4.27
N LYS A 67 -9.54 -5.59 -5.53
CA LYS A 67 -9.47 -6.77 -6.39
C LYS A 67 -8.54 -7.84 -5.82
N ILE A 68 -7.40 -7.46 -5.24
CA ILE A 68 -6.49 -8.41 -4.58
C ILE A 68 -7.16 -9.07 -3.38
N VAL A 69 -7.86 -8.30 -2.54
CA VAL A 69 -8.61 -8.83 -1.39
C VAL A 69 -9.63 -9.90 -1.81
N VAL A 70 -10.37 -9.64 -2.89
CA VAL A 70 -11.40 -10.57 -3.37
C VAL A 70 -10.81 -11.77 -4.11
N ILE A 71 -9.91 -11.53 -5.06
CA ILE A 71 -9.47 -12.56 -6.01
C ILE A 71 -8.30 -13.37 -5.46
N ASN A 72 -7.28 -12.70 -4.94
CA ASN A 72 -6.06 -13.37 -4.49
C ASN A 72 -6.23 -13.93 -3.08
N MET A 73 -6.91 -13.20 -2.19
CA MET A 73 -7.09 -13.60 -0.79
C MET A 73 -8.43 -14.29 -0.50
N GLY A 74 -9.39 -14.22 -1.41
CA GLY A 74 -10.66 -14.97 -1.30
C GLY A 74 -11.58 -14.50 -0.15
N ILE A 75 -11.44 -13.26 0.31
CA ILE A 75 -12.12 -12.74 1.52
C ILE A 75 -13.62 -12.42 1.28
N GLY A 76 -14.11 -12.60 0.05
CA GLY A 76 -15.51 -12.35 -0.33
C GLY A 76 -15.68 -11.03 -1.11
N PRO A 77 -16.92 -10.57 -1.35
CA PRO A 77 -17.16 -9.39 -2.17
C PRO A 77 -16.64 -8.11 -1.49
N VAL A 78 -16.26 -7.11 -2.30
CA VAL A 78 -15.88 -5.78 -1.82
C VAL A 78 -17.05 -5.18 -1.05
N ASN A 79 -16.78 -4.76 0.19
CA ASN A 79 -17.69 -4.00 1.02
C ASN A 79 -17.03 -2.68 1.44
N ALA A 80 -17.79 -1.80 2.09
CA ALA A 80 -17.31 -0.49 2.52
C ALA A 80 -16.07 -0.58 3.44
N ALA A 81 -15.95 -1.61 4.28
CA ALA A 81 -14.79 -1.75 5.17
C ALA A 81 -13.52 -2.09 4.39
N ILE A 82 -13.61 -3.02 3.43
CA ILE A 82 -12.50 -3.39 2.53
C ILE A 82 -12.07 -2.16 1.72
N HIS A 83 -13.03 -1.51 1.06
CA HIS A 83 -12.74 -0.34 0.23
C HIS A 83 -12.14 0.80 1.03
N ASN A 84 -12.67 1.10 2.22
CA ASN A 84 -12.11 2.13 3.09
C ASN A 84 -10.67 1.80 3.55
N ALA A 85 -10.33 0.53 3.74
CA ALA A 85 -8.96 0.11 4.07
C ALA A 85 -8.03 0.33 2.87
N SER A 86 -8.44 -0.07 1.67
CA SER A 86 -7.72 0.20 0.42
C SER A 86 -7.50 1.70 0.19
N ALA A 87 -8.56 2.51 0.30
CA ALA A 87 -8.49 3.96 0.11
C ALA A 87 -7.51 4.63 1.10
N ARG A 88 -7.60 4.33 2.41
CA ARG A 88 -6.66 4.86 3.41
C ARG A 88 -5.21 4.49 3.11
N THR A 89 -4.99 3.27 2.62
CA THR A 89 -3.66 2.78 2.25
C THR A 89 -3.08 3.60 1.10
N VAL A 90 -3.89 3.84 0.06
CA VAL A 90 -3.51 4.63 -1.10
C VAL A 90 -3.27 6.10 -0.74
N ASP A 91 -4.10 6.68 0.13
CA ASP A 91 -3.90 8.04 0.65
C ASP A 91 -2.56 8.19 1.38
N ALA A 92 -2.20 7.20 2.21
CA ALA A 92 -0.93 7.17 2.91
C ALA A 92 0.27 7.03 1.95
N MET A 93 0.17 6.15 0.94
CA MET A 93 1.19 6.04 -0.11
C MET A 93 1.38 7.37 -0.84
N ALA A 94 0.29 8.00 -1.28
CA ALA A 94 0.34 9.26 -2.00
C ALA A 94 0.89 10.40 -1.12
N ALA A 95 0.57 10.43 0.17
CA ALA A 95 1.15 11.38 1.12
C ALA A 95 2.67 11.19 1.24
N CYS A 96 3.16 9.96 1.41
CA CYS A 96 4.59 9.67 1.48
C CYS A 96 5.36 10.09 0.22
N LEU A 97 4.78 9.86 -0.96
CA LEU A 97 5.37 10.29 -2.23
C LEU A 97 5.43 11.81 -2.36
N ARG A 98 4.42 12.54 -1.87
CA ARG A 98 4.44 14.01 -1.84
C ARG A 98 5.48 14.56 -0.86
N THR A 99 5.63 13.97 0.32
CA THR A 99 6.61 14.42 1.32
C THR A 99 8.04 14.10 0.89
N GLY A 100 8.29 12.94 0.28
CA GLY A 100 9.60 12.61 -0.32
C GLY A 100 9.96 13.48 -1.54
N SER A 101 8.96 14.06 -2.20
CA SER A 101 9.14 15.05 -3.26
C SER A 101 9.37 16.49 -2.75
N TYR A 102 9.07 16.78 -1.48
CA TYR A 102 9.18 18.12 -0.89
C TYR A 102 10.61 18.43 -0.42
N ASP A 103 11.30 17.44 0.18
CA ASP A 103 12.73 17.56 0.59
C ASP A 103 13.69 17.81 -0.61
N ALA A 104 13.21 17.63 -1.83
CA ALA A 104 13.94 17.88 -3.08
C ALA A 104 14.10 19.35 -3.46
N ARG A 105 13.15 20.20 -3.04
CA ARG A 105 12.91 21.51 -3.67
C ARG A 105 13.42 22.71 -2.87
N ASP A 106 13.84 22.49 -1.62
CA ASP A 106 14.30 23.56 -0.71
C ASP A 106 15.84 23.61 -0.55
N ALA A 107 16.59 22.94 -1.44
CA ALA A 107 18.06 22.93 -1.41
C ALA A 107 18.71 23.70 -2.58
N GLN A 108 18.03 24.72 -3.15
CA GLN A 108 18.57 25.55 -4.23
C GLN A 108 18.65 27.03 -3.87
#